data_AF-A0A7W1KWB7-F1
#
_entry.id   AF-A0A7W1KWB7-F1
#
_cell.length_a   1.000
_cell.length_b   1.000
_cell.length_c   1.000
_cell.angle_alpha   90.00
_cell.angle_beta   90.00
_cell.angle_gamma   90.00
#
_symmetry.space_group_name_H-M   'P 1'
#
loop_
_entity.id
_entity.type
_entity.pdbx_description
1 polymer ?
#
loop_
_entity_poly.entity_id
_entity_poly.type
_entity_poly.pdbx_seq_one_letter_code
_entity_poly.pdbx_strand_id
1 'polypeptide(L)' 'MKENFLINNRSLPSIFVSHGAPTLAIEQNETVKFLRRLGAGLGQRPRAILCVSAHWTTQVPRIATA' A
#
# COMPACT_ATOMS: atom_id res chain seq x y z
N MET A 1 -6.29 -15.96 -26.28
CA MET A 1 -6.93 -14.70 -25.88
C MET A 1 -5.95 -13.93 -25.02
N LYS A 2 -5.46 -12.78 -25.46
CA LYS A 2 -4.68 -11.87 -24.63
C LYS A 2 -5.67 -10.79 -24.16
N GLU A 3 -6.08 -10.86 -22.91
CA GLU A 3 -6.89 -9.81 -22.30
C GLU A 3 -5.98 -8.60 -22.07
N ASN A 4 -6.02 -7.67 -23.03
CA ASN A 4 -5.41 -6.37 -22.88
C ASN A 4 -6.20 -5.60 -21.83
N PHE A 5 -5.72 -5.64 -20.59
CA PHE A 5 -6.14 -4.69 -19.57
C PHE A 5 -5.51 -3.35 -19.94
N LEU A 6 -6.29 -2.47 -20.58
CA LEU A 6 -5.92 -1.08 -20.84
C LEU A 6 -5.85 -0.36 -19.48
N ILE A 7 -4.75 -0.54 -18.75
CA ILE A 7 -4.43 0.30 -17.59
C ILE A 7 -4.26 1.71 -18.16
N ASN A 8 -5.25 2.57 -17.96
CA ASN A 8 -5.07 4.01 -18.11
C ASN A 8 -3.85 4.40 -17.24
N ASN A 9 -2.74 4.75 -17.90
CA ASN A 9 -1.43 5.03 -17.30
C ASN A 9 -1.40 6.34 -16.46
N ARG A 10 -2.52 6.69 -15.83
CA ARG A 10 -2.72 7.88 -14.98
C ARG A 10 -3.21 7.54 -13.57
N SER A 11 -3.64 6.30 -13.30
CA SER A 11 -4.12 5.89 -11.98
C SER A 11 -3.06 5.06 -11.26
N LEU A 12 -2.71 5.48 -10.05
CA LEU A 12 -1.93 4.66 -9.13
C LEU A 12 -2.77 3.44 -8.68
N PRO A 13 -2.15 2.28 -8.43
CA PRO A 13 -2.86 1.12 -7.93
C PRO A 13 -3.24 1.28 -6.45
N SER A 14 -4.37 0.69 -6.06
CA SER A 14 -4.65 0.40 -4.65
C SER A 14 -3.88 -0.85 -4.24
N ILE A 15 -3.20 -0.80 -3.09
CA ILE A 15 -2.40 -1.91 -2.58
C ILE A 15 -2.98 -2.38 -1.24
N PHE A 16 -3.22 -3.68 -1.11
CA PHE A 16 -3.49 -4.32 0.17
C PHE A 16 -2.18 -4.84 0.76
N VAL A 17 -1.84 -4.40 1.96
CA VAL A 17 -0.64 -4.81 2.68
C VAL A 17 -1.03 -5.32 4.06
N SER A 18 -0.59 -6.53 4.42
CA SER A 18 -0.68 -6.99 5.80
C SER A 18 0.20 -6.11 6.67
N HIS A 19 -0.34 -5.57 7.77
CA HIS A 19 0.44 -4.74 8.70
C HIS A 19 1.47 -5.56 9.51
N GLY A 20 1.41 -6.90 9.44
CA GLY A 20 2.34 -7.80 10.11
C GLY A 20 2.35 -7.69 11.64
N ALA A 21 3.28 -8.40 12.27
CA ALA A 21 3.62 -8.17 13.66
C ALA A 21 4.43 -6.86 13.78
N PRO A 22 4.35 -6.12 14.90
CA PRO A 22 5.18 -4.94 15.13
C PRO A 22 6.69 -5.18 14.97
N THR A 23 7.15 -6.42 15.16
CA THR A 23 8.53 -6.86 15.00
C THR A 23 9.05 -6.78 13.56
N LEU A 24 8.15 -6.69 12.56
CA LEU A 24 8.53 -6.57 11.15
C LEU A 24 9.49 -5.40 10.88
N ALA A 25 9.43 -4.35 11.71
CA ALA A 25 10.33 -3.19 11.63
C ALA A 25 11.81 -3.53 11.86
N ILE A 26 12.12 -4.57 12.64
CA ILE A 26 13.48 -4.99 13.02
C ILE A 26 13.89 -6.34 12.42
N GLU A 27 12.96 -7.03 11.76
CA GLU A 27 13.22 -8.30 11.09
C GLU A 27 14.08 -8.13 9.83
N GLN A 28 14.78 -9.21 9.46
CA GLN A 28 15.59 -9.28 8.24
C GLN A 28 15.14 -10.45 7.37
N ASN A 29 13.96 -10.33 6.76
CA ASN A 29 13.35 -11.38 5.93
C ASN A 29 12.85 -10.86 4.57
N GLU A 30 12.32 -11.76 3.74
CA GLU A 30 11.84 -11.45 2.40
C GLU A 30 10.66 -10.47 2.38
N THR A 31 9.78 -10.50 3.39
CA THR A 31 8.68 -9.55 3.52
C THR A 31 9.23 -8.12 3.69
N VAL A 32 10.21 -7.92 4.57
CA VAL A 32 10.87 -6.61 4.75
C VAL A 32 11.57 -6.17 3.46
N LYS A 33 12.27 -7.08 2.78
CA LYS A 33 12.93 -6.78 1.49
C LYS A 33 11.92 -6.35 0.41
N PHE A 34 10.77 -7.02 0.34
CA PHE A 34 9.68 -6.65 -0.56
C PHE A 34 9.12 -5.25 -0.24
N LEU A 35 8.76 -5.00 1.03
CA LEU A 35 8.18 -3.72 1.46
C LEU A 35 9.11 -2.53 1.19
N ARG A 36 10.44 -2.72 1.35
CA ARG A 36 11.44 -1.70 1.01
C ARG A 36 11.48 -1.34 -0.47
N ARG A 37 11.12 -2.26 -1.37
CA ARG A 37 11.14 -2.07 -2.82
C ARG A 37 9.77 -1.72 -3.41
N LEU A 38 8.69 -1.92 -2.66
CA LEU A 38 7.31 -1.73 -3.11
C LEU A 38 7.09 -0.34 -3.73
N GLY A 39 7.56 0.73 -3.07
CA GLY A 39 7.40 2.10 -3.56
C GLY A 39 8.08 2.35 -4.92
N ALA A 40 9.22 1.71 -5.19
CA ALA A 40 9.90 1.81 -6.47
C ALA A 40 9.13 1.09 -7.60
N GLY A 41 8.33 0.08 -7.26
CA GLY A 41 7.49 -0.66 -8.21
C GLY A 41 6.23 0.10 -8.69
N LEU A 42 5.90 1.24 -8.09
CA LEU A 42 4.70 2.02 -8.43
C LEU A 42 4.79 2.78 -9.76
N GLY A 43 5.98 2.89 -10.36
CA GLY A 43 6.22 3.57 -11.64
C GLY A 43 6.14 5.11 -11.59
N GLN A 44 5.42 5.68 -10.63
CA GLN A 44 5.36 7.11 -10.36
C GLN A 44 5.22 7.40 -8.85
N ARG A 45 5.70 8.57 -8.41
CA ARG A 45 5.57 8.99 -7.01
C ARG A 45 4.15 9.51 -6.73
N PRO A 46 3.43 8.97 -5.73
CA PRO A 46 2.15 9.53 -5.30
C PRO A 46 2.30 10.95 -4.76
N ARG A 47 1.34 11.84 -5.08
CA ARG A 47 1.25 13.17 -4.45
C ARG A 47 0.72 13.12 -3.02
N ALA A 48 -0.07 12.09 -2.71
CA ALA A 48 -0.64 11.81 -1.40
C ALA A 48 -0.86 10.29 -1.27
N ILE A 49 -0.94 9.81 -0.02
CA ILE A 49 -1.28 8.42 0.31
C ILE A 49 -2.51 8.45 1.21
N LEU A 50 -3.55 7.70 0.84
CA LEU A 50 -4.69 7.41 1.71
C LEU A 50 -4.48 6.04 2.35
N CYS A 51 -4.32 6.00 3.66
CA CYS A 51 -4.18 4.75 4.42
C CYS A 51 -5.52 4.35 5.05
N VAL A 52 -5.94 3.11 4.83
CA VAL A 52 -7.06 2.49 5.55
C VAL A 52 -6.47 1.39 6.42
N SER A 53 -6.74 1.43 7.72
CA SER A 53 -6.14 0.52 8.71
C SER A 53 -7.20 -0.34 9.37
N ALA A 54 -6.92 -1.64 9.53
CA ALA A 54 -7.76 -2.57 10.29
C ALA A 54 -7.88 -2.19 11.77
N HIS A 55 -6.92 -1.43 12.30
CA HIS A 55 -6.91 -0.95 13.69
C HIS A 55 -7.57 0.43 13.87
N TRP A 56 -8.04 1.06 12.78
CA TRP A 56 -8.82 2.29 12.85
C TRP A 56 -10.31 1.93 12.84
N THR A 57 -10.88 1.71 14.02
CA THR A 57 -12.30 1.34 14.17
C THR A 57 -13.12 2.51 14.68
N THR A 58 -14.12 2.92 13.90
CA THR A 58 -15.04 4.02 14.23
C THR A 58 -16.47 3.63 13.86
N GLN A 59 -17.47 4.14 14.58
CA GLN A 59 -18.88 3.83 14.32
C GLN A 59 -19.39 4.38 12.98
N VAL A 60 -18.76 5.45 12.49
CA VAL A 60 -19.01 6.07 11.19
C VAL A 60 -17.67 6.31 10.50
N PRO A 61 -17.59 6.46 9.16
CA PRO A 61 -16.34 6.80 8.48
C PRO A 61 -15.72 8.09 9.03
N ARG A 62 -14.42 8.06 9.33
CA ARG A 62 -13.66 9.22 9.82
C ARG A 62 -12.39 9.41 8.99
N ILE A 63 -11.98 10.67 8.86
CA ILE A 63 -10.76 11.09 8.17
C ILE A 63 -9.93 11.90 9.16
N ALA A 64 -8.63 11.67 9.15
CA ALA A 64 -7.65 12.49 9.86
C ALA A 64 -6.42 12.67 8.99
N THR A 65 -5.63 13.70 9.29
CA THR A 65 -4.31 13.90 8.70
C THR A 65 -3.27 13.66 9.79
N ALA A 66 -2.07 13.22 9.39
CA ALA A 66 -0.92 13.15 10.29
C ALA A 66 -0.41 14.56 10.65
#